data_AF-A0A447R1W4-F1
#
_entry.id   AF-A0A447R1W4-F1
#
_cell.length_a   1.000
_cell.length_b   1.000
_cell.length_c   1.000
_cell.angle_alpha   90.00
_cell.angle_beta   90.00
_cell.angle_gamma   90.00
#
_symmetry.space_group_name_H-M   'P 1'
#
loop_
_entity.id
_entity.type
_entity.pdbx_description
1 polymer ?
#
loop_
_entity_poly.entity_id
_entity_poly.type
_entity_poly.pdbx_seq_one_letter_code
_entity_poly.pdbx_strand_id
1 'polypeptide(L)'
;MNLRQKTISGAKWSAIATIVIIGLGLIQMTVLARIIDNHQFGLLTVSLVIIALADTISDFGIANSIIQRKTIGHLELTTLYWLNVGLGIVVFAVVFG
;
A
#
# COMPACT_ATOMS: atom_id res chain seq x y z
N MET A 1 25.32 11.69 -17.05
CA MET A 1 24.51 11.85 -15.81
C MET A 1 24.89 10.73 -14.85
N ASN A 2 25.41 11.06 -13.66
CA ASN A 2 26.14 10.13 -12.80
C ASN A 2 25.19 9.25 -11.95
N LEU A 3 25.47 7.95 -11.83
CA LEU A 3 24.59 6.95 -11.17
C LEU A 3 24.23 7.34 -9.73
N ARG A 4 25.16 7.97 -8.99
CA ARG A 4 24.91 8.50 -7.64
C ARG A 4 23.74 9.48 -7.59
N GLN A 5 23.58 10.32 -8.61
CA GLN A 5 22.57 11.38 -8.62
C GLN A 5 21.15 10.81 -8.84
N LYS A 6 21.02 9.74 -9.65
CA LYS A 6 19.74 8.99 -9.83
C LYS A 6 19.35 8.21 -8.59
N THR A 7 20.30 7.60 -7.89
CA THR A 7 20.03 6.88 -6.63
C THR A 7 19.64 7.86 -5.52
N ILE A 8 20.33 9.00 -5.41
CA ILE A 8 20.00 10.03 -4.41
C ILE A 8 18.64 10.68 -4.72
N SER A 9 18.30 10.93 -6.00
CA SER A 9 16.99 11.50 -6.34
C SER A 9 15.85 10.51 -6.06
N GLY A 10 16.04 9.23 -6.37
CA GLY A 10 15.06 8.18 -6.05
C GLY A 10 14.87 7.99 -4.55
N ALA A 11 15.97 7.95 -3.78
CA ALA A 11 15.93 7.86 -2.33
C ALA A 11 15.26 9.09 -1.69
N LYS A 12 15.55 10.31 -2.18
CA LYS A 12 14.88 11.53 -1.73
C LYS A 12 13.38 11.48 -1.99
N TRP A 13 12.96 11.01 -3.17
CA TRP A 13 11.54 10.87 -3.50
C TRP A 13 10.84 9.87 -2.58
N SER A 14 11.44 8.70 -2.36
CA SER A 14 10.92 7.68 -1.44
C SER A 14 10.83 8.20 0.00
N ALA A 15 11.83 8.95 0.46
CA ALA A 15 11.83 9.54 1.79
C ALA A 15 10.72 10.59 1.95
N ILE A 16 10.55 11.48 0.97
CA ILE A 16 9.46 12.47 0.98
C ILE A 16 8.10 11.76 0.97
N ALA A 17 7.91 10.77 0.10
CA ALA A 17 6.67 9.99 0.05
C ALA A 17 6.36 9.33 1.39
N THR A 18 7.37 8.72 2.03
CA THR A 18 7.22 8.10 3.36
C THR A 18 6.81 9.11 4.42
N ILE A 19 7.45 10.28 4.46
CA ILE A 19 7.12 11.36 5.40
C ILE A 19 5.68 11.84 5.18
N VAL A 20 5.26 12.02 3.93
CA VAL A 20 3.90 12.44 3.59
C VAL A 20 2.88 11.38 4.01
N ILE A 21 3.14 10.09 3.75
CA ILE A 21 2.26 8.98 4.14
C ILE A 21 2.11 8.94 5.67
N ILE A 22 3.22 9.02 6.40
CA ILE A 22 3.20 9.05 7.88
C ILE A 22 2.43 10.27 8.38
N GLY A 23 2.68 11.45 7.79
CA GLY A 23 1.99 12.69 8.15
C GLY A 23 0.48 12.60 7.93
N LEU A 24 0.05 12.05 6.79
CA LEU A 24 -1.36 11.80 6.51
C LEU A 24 -1.97 10.79 7.48
N GLY A 25 -1.25 9.71 7.81
CA GLY A 25 -1.69 8.72 8.79
C GLY A 25 -1.91 9.31 10.18
N LEU A 26 -1.01 10.19 10.64
CA LEU A 26 -1.15 10.90 11.91
C LEU A 26 -2.37 11.83 11.92
N ILE A 27 -2.59 12.57 10.82
CA ILE A 27 -3.77 13.44 10.67
C ILE A 27 -5.04 12.59 10.69
N GLN A 28 -5.08 11.50 9.92
CA GLN A 28 -6.21 10.57 9.88
C GLN A 28 -6.55 10.04 11.27
N MET A 29 -5.56 9.55 12.02
CA MET A 29 -5.76 9.04 13.38
C MET A 29 -6.25 10.14 14.33
N THR A 30 -5.71 11.35 14.23
CA THR A 30 -6.13 12.49 15.06
C THR A 30 -7.58 12.88 14.77
N VAL A 31 -7.98 12.88 13.50
CA VAL A 31 -9.35 13.17 13.07
C VAL A 31 -10.30 12.06 13.53
N LEU A 32 -9.93 10.79 13.32
CA LEU A 32 -10.73 9.65 13.77
C LEU A 32 -10.92 9.66 15.28
N ALA A 33 -9.86 9.92 16.06
CA ALA A 33 -9.94 10.00 17.52
C ALA A 33 -10.88 11.11 18.02
N ARG A 34 -11.15 12.15 17.22
CA ARG A 34 -12.12 13.20 17.54
C ARG A 34 -13.56 12.87 17.13
N ILE A 35 -13.75 12.02 16.12
CA ILE A 35 -15.06 11.70 15.55
C ILE A 35 -15.63 10.40 16.12
N ILE A 36 -14.76 9.44 16.47
CA ILE A 36 -15.14 8.10 16.94
C ILE A 36 -15.43 8.13 18.44
N ASP A 37 -16.63 7.68 18.81
CA ASP A 37 -16.96 7.33 20.20
C ASP A 37 -16.21 6.08 20.65
N ASN A 38 -15.89 5.98 21.95
CA ASN A 38 -15.14 4.86 22.56
C ASN A 38 -15.64 3.46 22.13
N HIS A 39 -16.95 3.31 21.86
CA HIS A 39 -17.54 2.05 21.43
C HIS A 39 -17.14 1.62 20.00
N GLN A 40 -16.83 2.57 19.11
CA GLN A 40 -16.48 2.29 17.72
C GLN A 40 -14.97 2.03 17.52
N PHE A 41 -14.15 2.28 18.54
CA PHE A 41 -12.69 2.10 18.48
C PHE A 41 -12.27 0.62 18.31
N GLY A 42 -13.05 -0.30 18.89
CA GLY A 42 -12.83 -1.74 18.73
C GLY A 42 -13.05 -2.20 17.29
N LEU A 43 -14.13 -1.75 16.65
CA LEU A 43 -14.43 -2.05 15.24
C LEU A 43 -13.37 -1.45 14.30
N LEU A 44 -12.92 -0.23 14.58
CA LEU A 44 -11.83 0.41 13.85
C LEU A 44 -10.56 -0.46 13.91
N THR A 45 -10.19 -0.93 15.10
CA THR A 45 -8.95 -1.69 15.30
C THR A 45 -9.00 -3.03 14.55
N VAL A 46 -10.11 -3.76 14.63
CA VAL A 46 -10.29 -5.01 13.86
C VAL A 46 -10.23 -4.73 12.35
N SER A 47 -10.85 -3.65 11.89
CA SER A 47 -10.81 -3.25 10.49
C SER A 47 -9.39 -2.93 10.03
N LEU A 48 -8.61 -2.21 10.84
CA LEU A 48 -7.21 -1.89 10.53
C LEU A 48 -6.34 -3.15 10.42
N VAL A 49 -6.58 -4.17 11.26
CA VAL A 49 -5.87 -5.46 11.16
C VAL A 49 -6.21 -6.17 9.86
N ILE A 50 -7.49 -6.20 9.47
CA ILE A 50 -7.93 -6.80 8.20
C ILE A 50 -7.32 -6.05 7.02
N ILE A 51 -7.33 -4.71 7.04
CA ILE A 51 -6.71 -3.86 6.01
C ILE A 51 -5.21 -4.13 5.92
N ALA A 52 -4.49 -4.21 7.05
CA ALA A 52 -3.06 -4.48 7.05
C ALA A 52 -2.71 -5.85 6.46
N LEU A 53 -3.54 -6.88 6.73
CA LEU A 53 -3.39 -8.19 6.11
C LEU A 53 -3.65 -8.14 4.59
N ALA A 54 -4.69 -7.43 4.17
CA ALA A 54 -5.02 -7.24 2.75
C ALA A 54 -3.92 -6.49 2.00
N ASP A 55 -3.38 -5.41 2.57
CA ASP A 55 -2.27 -4.64 2.01
C ASP A 55 -1.02 -5.54 1.88
N THR A 56 -0.70 -6.31 2.93
CA THR A 56 0.45 -7.21 2.90
C THR A 56 0.33 -8.26 1.79
N ILE A 57 -0.86 -8.85 1.60
CA ILE A 57 -1.12 -9.83 0.54
C ILE A 57 -1.04 -9.17 -0.85
N SER A 58 -1.56 -7.95 -0.99
CA SER A 58 -1.55 -7.19 -2.25
C SER A 58 -0.14 -6.76 -2.66
N ASP A 59 0.69 -6.35 -1.69
CA ASP A 59 2.09 -5.98 -1.92
C ASP A 59 3.00 -7.19 -2.18
N PHE A 60 2.64 -8.37 -1.65
CA PHE A 60 3.47 -9.58 -1.73
C PHE A 60 3.70 -10.14 -3.15
N GLY A 61 2.95 -9.70 -4.16
CA GLY A 61 3.05 -10.26 -5.53
C GLY A 61 3.78 -9.41 -6.57
N ILE A 62 3.81 -8.08 -6.39
CA ILE A 62 3.99 -7.15 -7.53
C ILE A 62 5.20 -6.25 -7.36
N ALA A 63 5.43 -5.71 -6.16
CA ALA A 63 6.54 -4.80 -5.93
C ALA A 63 7.90 -5.52 -6.04
N ASN A 64 8.03 -6.71 -5.44
CA ASN A 64 9.28 -7.49 -5.46
C ASN A 64 9.62 -8.05 -6.85
N SER A 65 8.62 -8.46 -7.64
CA SER A 65 8.81 -9.00 -9.00
C SER A 65 9.19 -7.91 -10.00
N ILE A 66 8.64 -6.70 -9.86
CA ILE A 66 8.98 -5.53 -10.69
C ILE A 66 10.39 -5.01 -10.39
N ILE A 67 10.80 -4.96 -9.11
CA ILE A 67 12.13 -4.44 -8.73
C ILE A 67 13.27 -5.37 -9.18
N GLN A 68 13.04 -6.68 -9.28
CA GLN A 68 14.08 -7.65 -9.67
C GLN A 68 14.31 -7.78 -11.20
N ARG A 69 13.37 -7.36 -12.06
CA ARG A 69 13.52 -7.52 -13.53
C ARG A 69 13.69 -6.19 -14.24
N LYS A 70 14.89 -5.96 -14.81
CA LYS A 70 15.31 -4.73 -15.52
C LYS A 70 14.59 -4.46 -16.85
N THR A 71 13.87 -5.43 -17.42
CA THR A 71 13.15 -5.32 -18.70
C THR A 71 11.83 -6.04 -18.58
N ILE A 72 10.80 -5.33 -18.13
CA ILE A 72 9.44 -5.88 -18.02
C ILE A 72 8.70 -5.49 -19.29
N GLY A 73 8.23 -6.48 -20.05
CA GLY A 73 7.37 -6.23 -21.20
C GLY A 73 6.00 -5.72 -20.73
N HIS A 74 5.34 -4.86 -21.53
CA HIS A 74 4.00 -4.34 -21.19
C HIS A 74 3.01 -5.45 -20.80
N LEU A 75 3.12 -6.64 -21.41
CA LEU A 75 2.26 -7.79 -21.12
C LEU A 75 2.40 -8.32 -19.68
N GLU A 76 3.61 -8.33 -19.11
CA GLU A 76 3.84 -8.74 -17.71
C GLU A 76 3.28 -7.72 -16.72
N LEU A 77 3.45 -6.42 -16.99
CA LEU A 77 2.87 -5.35 -16.17
C LEU A 77 1.34 -5.42 -16.15
N THR A 78 0.72 -5.64 -17.32
CA THR A 78 -0.75 -5.78 -17.41
C THR A 78 -1.23 -7.05 -16.70
N THR A 79 -0.50 -8.16 -16.79
CA THR A 79 -0.85 -9.41 -16.09
C THR A 79 -0.75 -9.26 -14.57
N LEU A 80 0.33 -8.64 -14.07
CA LEU A 80 0.50 -8.34 -12.64
C LEU A 80 -0.58 -7.37 -12.13
N TYR A 81 -0.95 -6.37 -12.93
CA TYR A 81 -2.04 -5.45 -12.60
C TYR A 81 -3.37 -6.20 -12.46
N TRP A 82 -3.74 -7.02 -13.44
CA TRP A 82 -4.97 -7.81 -13.39
C TRP A 82 -4.96 -8.84 -12.25
N LEU A 83 -3.79 -9.39 -11.90
CA LEU A 83 -3.62 -10.25 -10.73
C LEU A 83 -3.90 -9.47 -9.43
N ASN A 84 -3.40 -8.24 -9.29
CA ASN A 84 -3.69 -7.39 -8.13
C ASN A 84 -5.19 -7.11 -8.00
N VAL A 85 -5.80 -6.70 -9.12
CA VAL A 85 -7.23 -6.41 -9.19
C VAL A 85 -8.04 -7.66 -8.80
N GLY A 86 -7.65 -8.84 -9.30
CA GLY A 86 -8.25 -10.11 -8.93
C GLY A 86 -8.12 -10.43 -7.44
N LEU A 87 -6.94 -10.28 -6.86
CA LEU A 87 -6.72 -10.44 -5.42
C LEU A 87 -7.57 -9.47 -4.60
N GLY A 88 -7.64 -8.20 -5.01
CA GLY A 88 -8.49 -7.21 -4.36
C GLY A 88 -9.97 -7.58 -4.40
N ILE A 89 -10.47 -8.11 -5.52
CA ILE A 89 -11.85 -8.61 -5.62
C ILE A 89 -12.08 -9.81 -4.70
N VAL A 90 -11.13 -10.74 -4.61
CA VAL A 90 -11.23 -11.90 -3.70
C VAL A 90 -11.27 -11.45 -2.24
N VAL A 91 -10.38 -10.54 -1.84
CA VAL A 91 -10.38 -9.98 -0.48
C VAL A 91 -11.70 -9.28 -0.19
N PHE A 92 -12.22 -8.47 -1.12
CA PHE A 92 -13.51 -7.80 -0.97
C PHE A 92 -14.64 -8.81 -0.78
N ALA A 93 -14.70 -9.85 -1.60
CA ALA A 93 -15.71 -10.91 -1.50
C ALA A 93 -15.63 -11.68 -0.16
N VAL A 94 -14.43 -11.91 0.38
CA VAL A 94 -14.24 -12.59 1.67
C VAL A 94 -14.64 -11.70 2.86
N VAL A 95 -14.39 -10.39 2.78
CA VAL A 95 -14.69 -9.46 3.88
C VAL A 95 -16.17 -9.08 3.94
N PHE A 96 -16.84 -8.98 2.79
CA PHE A 96 -18.25 -8.54 2.70
C PHE A 96 -19.25 -9.67 2.38
N GLY A 97 -18.77 -10.88 2.06
CA GLY A 97 -19.59 -12.06 1.78
C GLY A 97 -19.93 -12.89 3.00
#